data_AF-A0A2E8MD43-F1
#
_entry.id   AF-A0A2E8MD43-F1
#
_cell.length_a   1.000
_cell.length_b   1.000
_cell.length_c   1.000
_cell.angle_alpha   90.00
_cell.angle_beta   90.00
_cell.angle_gamma   90.00
#
_symmetry.space_group_name_H-M   'P 1'
#
loop_
_entity.id
_entity.type
_entity.pdbx_description
1 polymer ?
#
loop_
_entity_poly.entity_id
_entity_poly.type
_entity_poly.pdbx_seq_one_letter_code
_entity_poly.pdbx_strand_id
1 'polypeptide(L)'
;MKANQDSLGFARKALALAMHLSPRNKRAVILKFQLEKGVIPTILETQYSPKTLATLFVTRAEFLYQQKGNVNRLLARCLIDLAVTIDPRNEDAVYAYEIQKIDLGELAWGPITDAPKPVISNP
;
A
#
# COMPACT_ATOMS: atom_id res chain seq x y z
N MET A 1 8.15 -16.93 -11.90
CA MET A 1 7.18 -16.63 -10.82
C MET A 1 5.79 -16.57 -11.42
N LYS A 2 4.89 -17.50 -11.08
CA LYS A 2 3.47 -17.41 -11.48
C LYS A 2 2.80 -16.37 -10.59
N ALA A 3 2.06 -15.44 -11.19
CA ALA A 3 1.18 -14.56 -10.44
C ALA A 3 0.10 -15.41 -9.72
N ASN A 4 0.20 -15.55 -8.40
CA ASN A 4 -0.93 -16.05 -7.60
C ASN A 4 -1.85 -14.87 -7.26
N GLN A 5 -3.11 -15.14 -6.90
CA GLN A 5 -4.08 -14.07 -6.60
C GLN A 5 -3.59 -13.14 -5.49
N ASP A 6 -2.88 -13.67 -4.49
CA ASP A 6 -2.34 -12.88 -3.37
C ASP A 6 -1.28 -11.87 -3.81
N SER A 7 -0.37 -12.28 -4.71
CA SER A 7 0.69 -11.41 -5.26
C SER A 7 0.10 -10.28 -6.09
N LEU A 8 -1.00 -10.54 -6.82
CA LEU A 8 -1.74 -9.51 -7.55
C LEU A 8 -2.48 -8.57 -6.59
N GLY A 9 -3.08 -9.11 -5.52
CA GLY A 9 -3.71 -8.33 -4.47
C GLY A 9 -2.72 -7.38 -3.78
N PHE A 10 -1.55 -7.90 -3.41
CA PHE A 10 -0.46 -7.11 -2.84
C PHE A 10 0.03 -6.02 -3.81
N ALA A 11 0.31 -6.38 -5.07
CA ALA A 11 0.79 -5.43 -6.07
C ALA A 11 -0.22 -4.29 -6.29
N ARG A 12 -1.52 -4.61 -6.32
CA ARG A 12 -2.61 -3.63 -6.42
C ARG A 12 -2.61 -2.67 -5.24
N LYS A 13 -2.56 -3.19 -4.00
CA LYS A 13 -2.51 -2.38 -2.77
C LYS A 13 -1.29 -1.46 -2.74
N ALA A 14 -0.10 -2.02 -3.02
CA ALA A 14 1.16 -1.28 -3.01
C ALA A 14 1.20 -0.17 -4.06
N LEU A 15 0.75 -0.45 -5.29
CA LEU A 15 0.69 0.54 -6.38
C LEU A 15 -0.31 1.66 -6.07
N ALA A 16 -1.50 1.30 -5.58
CA ALA A 16 -2.53 2.26 -5.22
C ALA A 16 -2.05 3.20 -4.09
N LEU A 17 -1.43 2.65 -3.05
CA LEU A 17 -0.87 3.44 -1.96
C LEU A 17 0.26 4.36 -2.44
N ALA A 18 1.17 3.86 -3.30
CA ALA A 18 2.26 4.67 -3.85
C ALA A 18 1.74 5.87 -4.64
N MET A 19 0.67 5.69 -5.42
CA MET A 19 0.00 6.76 -6.15
C MET A 19 -0.76 7.73 -5.23
N HIS A 20 -1.38 7.22 -4.17
CA HIS A 20 -2.07 8.05 -3.18
C HIS A 20 -1.10 8.96 -2.43
N LEU A 21 0.05 8.42 -2.02
CA LEU A 21 1.10 9.17 -1.31
C LEU A 21 1.80 10.20 -2.22
N SER A 22 2.01 9.85 -3.49
CA SER A 22 2.63 10.75 -4.46
C SER A 22 2.10 10.46 -5.86
N PRO A 23 1.11 11.23 -6.34
CA PRO A 23 0.55 11.06 -7.69
C PRO A 23 1.58 11.22 -8.80
N ARG A 24 2.69 11.91 -8.52
CA ARG A 24 3.81 12.16 -9.44
C ARG A 24 4.98 11.18 -9.23
N ASN A 25 4.79 10.10 -8.48
CA ASN A 25 5.81 9.07 -8.34
C ASN A 25 6.09 8.41 -9.71
N LYS A 26 7.23 8.78 -10.30
CA LYS A 26 7.67 8.31 -11.63
C LYS A 26 7.56 6.79 -11.77
N ARG A 27 7.98 6.03 -10.75
CA ARG A 27 7.97 4.56 -10.79
C ARG A 27 6.54 4.01 -10.78
N ALA A 28 5.68 4.53 -9.92
CA ALA A 28 4.28 4.09 -9.85
C ALA A 28 3.52 4.40 -11.15
N VAL A 29 3.74 5.60 -11.71
CA VAL A 29 3.12 6.01 -12.99
C VAL A 29 3.54 5.10 -14.14
N ILE A 30 4.85 4.84 -14.28
CA ILE A 30 5.38 3.95 -15.33
C ILE A 30 4.83 2.53 -15.15
N LEU A 31 4.87 2.01 -13.91
CA LEU A 31 4.39 0.67 -13.59
C LEU A 31 2.91 0.49 -13.94
N LYS A 32 2.06 1.46 -13.55
CA LYS A 32 0.63 1.47 -13.90
C LYS A 32 0.44 1.46 -15.41
N PHE A 33 1.13 2.32 -16.15
CA PHE A 33 1.03 2.40 -17.60
C PHE A 33 1.44 1.09 -18.29
N GLN A 34 2.54 0.46 -17.86
CA GLN A 34 2.99 -0.82 -18.40
C GLN A 34 1.96 -1.93 -18.16
N LEU A 35 1.44 -2.04 -16.93
CA LEU A 35 0.42 -3.01 -16.57
C LEU A 35 -0.89 -2.81 -17.36
N GLU A 36 -1.34 -1.57 -17.55
CA GLU A 36 -2.52 -1.24 -18.37
C GLU A 36 -2.37 -1.64 -19.84
N LYS A 37 -1.13 -1.73 -20.34
CA LYS A 37 -0.80 -2.17 -21.71
C LYS A 37 -0.50 -3.67 -21.80
N GLY A 38 -0.64 -4.41 -20.71
CA GLY A 38 -0.29 -5.84 -20.66
C GLY A 38 1.22 -6.10 -20.75
N VAL A 39 2.05 -5.08 -20.54
CA VAL A 39 3.51 -5.19 -20.57
C VAL A 39 4.00 -5.64 -19.19
N ILE A 40 4.81 -6.70 -19.16
CA ILE A 40 5.42 -7.20 -17.94
C ILE A 40 6.48 -6.18 -17.48
N PRO A 41 6.36 -5.61 -16.26
CA PRO A 41 7.31 -4.63 -15.76
C PRO A 41 8.69 -5.24 -15.49
N THR A 42 9.74 -4.46 -15.71
CA THR A 42 11.11 -4.86 -15.39
C THR A 42 11.33 -4.88 -13.88
N ILE A 43 12.05 -5.89 -13.39
CA ILE A 43 12.51 -5.93 -12.00
C ILE A 43 13.51 -4.79 -11.79
N LEU A 44 13.27 -3.95 -10.78
CA LEU A 44 14.13 -2.83 -10.44
C LEU A 44 14.99 -3.17 -9.23
N GLU A 45 16.20 -2.63 -9.20
CA GLU A 45 17.03 -2.64 -8.00
C GLU A 45 16.38 -1.78 -6.90
N THR A 46 16.24 -2.38 -5.72
CA THR A 46 15.67 -1.75 -4.54
C THR A 46 16.79 -1.29 -3.62
N GLN A 47 16.72 -0.04 -3.15
CA GLN A 47 17.69 0.51 -2.18
C GLN A 47 17.54 -0.09 -0.78
N TYR A 48 16.35 -0.63 -0.48
CA TYR A 48 16.03 -1.18 0.84
C TYR A 48 15.74 -2.67 0.75
N SER A 49 16.17 -3.40 1.76
CA SER A 49 15.73 -4.78 1.98
C SER A 49 14.24 -4.82 2.37
N PRO A 50 13.52 -5.93 2.13
CA PRO A 50 12.12 -6.09 2.58
C PRO A 50 11.94 -5.80 4.08
N LYS A 51 12.85 -6.31 4.92
CA LYS A 51 12.86 -6.07 6.36
C LYS A 51 12.95 -4.57 6.68
N THR A 52 13.91 -3.88 6.07
CA THR A 52 14.08 -2.43 6.27
C THR A 52 12.85 -1.65 5.81
N LEU A 53 12.25 -2.03 4.68
CA LEU A 53 11.04 -1.39 4.17
C LEU A 53 9.86 -1.56 5.12
N ALA A 54 9.65 -2.77 5.66
CA ALA A 54 8.61 -3.04 6.64
C ALA A 54 8.78 -2.19 7.90
N THR A 55 10.00 -2.10 8.45
CA THR A 55 10.30 -1.22 9.59
C THR A 55 9.98 0.25 9.28
N LEU A 56 10.38 0.75 8.09
CA LEU A 56 10.07 2.12 7.67
C LEU A 56 8.56 2.39 7.58
N PHE A 57 7.78 1.40 7.14
CA PHE A 57 6.32 1.50 7.11
C PHE A 57 5.72 1.59 8.50
N VAL A 58 6.20 0.79 9.46
CA VAL A 58 5.77 0.87 10.87
C VAL A 58 6.06 2.26 11.43
N THR A 59 7.29 2.74 11.34
CA THR A 59 7.67 4.07 11.85
C THR A 59 6.84 5.18 11.22
N ARG A 60 6.56 5.10 9.91
CA ARG A 60 5.71 6.10 9.24
C ARG A 60 4.25 6.02 9.69
N ALA A 61 3.74 4.81 9.93
CA ALA A 61 2.38 4.61 10.41
C ALA A 61 2.18 5.22 11.80
N GLU A 62 3.13 5.03 12.72
CA GLU A 62 3.12 5.65 14.05
C GLU A 62 3.05 7.18 13.96
N PHE A 63 3.89 7.77 13.12
CA PHE A 63 3.90 9.21 12.90
C PHE A 63 2.57 9.73 12.34
N LEU A 64 1.97 9.03 11.37
CA LEU A 64 0.65 9.38 10.84
C LEU A 64 -0.45 9.27 11.90
N TYR A 65 -0.37 8.29 12.78
CA TYR A 65 -1.34 8.14 13.87
C TYR A 65 -1.31 9.34 14.83
N GLN A 66 -0.10 9.84 15.15
CA GLN A 66 0.09 11.03 15.99
C GLN A 66 -0.46 12.31 15.34
N GLN A 67 -0.41 12.42 14.02
CA GLN A 67 -0.94 13.58 13.28
C GLN A 67 -2.47 13.68 13.31
N LYS A 68 -3.18 12.63 13.77
CA LYS A 68 -4.65 12.54 13.84
C LYS A 68 -5.32 12.73 12.46
N GLY A 69 -6.64 12.62 12.44
CA GLY A 69 -7.46 12.72 11.22
C GLY A 69 -7.70 11.39 10.53
N ASN A 70 -8.88 11.26 9.90
CA ASN A 70 -9.35 10.00 9.34
C ASN A 70 -8.48 9.48 8.20
N VAL A 71 -7.98 10.38 7.34
CA VAL A 71 -7.10 10.03 6.22
C VAL A 71 -5.75 9.49 6.72
N ASN A 72 -5.12 10.15 7.69
CA ASN A 72 -3.86 9.70 8.26
C ASN A 72 -4.00 8.37 8.99
N ARG A 73 -5.11 8.16 9.71
CA ARG A 73 -5.43 6.88 10.34
C ARG A 73 -5.60 5.77 9.31
N LEU A 74 -6.32 6.02 8.21
CA LEU A 74 -6.46 5.04 7.13
C LEU A 74 -5.09 4.70 6.53
N LEU A 75 -4.28 5.70 6.23
CA LEU A 75 -2.94 5.50 5.67
C LEU A 75 -2.01 4.74 6.62
N ALA A 76 -2.07 5.03 7.93
CA ALA A 76 -1.31 4.29 8.94
C ALA A 76 -1.68 2.81 8.93
N ARG A 77 -2.98 2.48 8.90
CA ARG A 77 -3.45 1.08 8.82
C ARG A 77 -2.98 0.39 7.54
N CYS A 78 -3.05 1.07 6.40
CA CYS A 78 -2.56 0.54 5.12
C CYS A 78 -1.06 0.24 5.13
N LEU A 79 -0.25 1.09 5.76
CA LEU A 79 1.18 0.86 5.89
C LEU A 79 1.48 -0.36 6.77
N ILE A 80 0.72 -0.56 7.86
CA ILE A 80 0.85 -1.73 8.74
C ILE A 80 0.46 -3.03 8.03
N ASP A 81 -0.66 -3.05 7.29
CA ASP A 81 -1.08 -4.22 6.47
C ASP A 81 0.01 -4.62 5.46
N LEU A 82 0.62 -3.64 4.79
CA LEU A 82 1.74 -3.90 3.88
C LEU A 82 3.00 -4.36 4.61
N ALA A 83 3.31 -3.79 5.78
CA ALA A 83 4.48 -4.18 6.58
C ALA A 83 4.42 -5.66 6.98
N VAL A 84 3.27 -6.14 7.48
CA VAL A 84 3.06 -7.56 7.83
C VAL A 84 3.13 -8.46 6.59
N THR A 85 2.59 -8.00 5.46
CA THR A 85 2.64 -8.77 4.21
C THR A 85 4.08 -8.91 3.68
N ILE A 86 4.91 -7.88 3.85
CA ILE A 86 6.30 -7.84 3.38
C ILE A 86 7.23 -8.60 4.33
N ASP A 87 7.08 -8.42 5.63
CA ASP A 87 7.87 -9.08 6.66
C ASP A 87 6.98 -9.56 7.82
N PRO A 88 6.43 -10.79 7.74
CA PRO A 88 5.58 -11.35 8.79
C PRO A 88 6.36 -11.68 10.07
N ARG A 89 7.68 -11.50 10.09
CA ARG A 89 8.53 -11.67 11.30
C ARG A 89 8.76 -10.35 12.03
N ASN A 90 8.27 -9.24 11.50
CA ASN A 90 8.34 -7.95 12.17
C ASN A 90 7.29 -7.92 13.30
N GLU A 91 7.77 -8.12 14.54
CA GLU A 91 6.92 -8.19 15.74
C GLU A 91 6.06 -6.93 15.92
N ASP A 92 6.63 -5.75 15.69
CA ASP A 92 5.92 -4.47 15.83
C ASP A 92 4.79 -4.36 14.80
N ALA A 93 5.05 -4.75 13.55
CA ALA A 93 4.05 -4.73 12.49
C ALA A 93 2.91 -5.70 12.79
N VAL A 94 3.23 -6.93 13.22
CA VAL A 94 2.24 -7.96 13.54
C VAL A 94 1.40 -7.53 14.74
N TYR A 95 2.03 -7.06 15.81
CA TYR A 95 1.32 -6.55 16.97
C TYR A 95 0.37 -5.41 16.60
N ALA A 96 0.87 -4.39 15.89
CA ALA A 96 0.05 -3.25 15.46
C ALA A 96 -1.13 -3.68 14.58
N TYR A 97 -0.92 -4.65 13.67
CA TYR A 97 -1.95 -5.17 12.79
C TYR A 97 -3.07 -5.86 13.57
N GLU A 98 -2.73 -6.76 14.49
CA GLU A 98 -3.72 -7.51 15.28
C GLU A 98 -4.51 -6.59 16.22
N ILE A 99 -3.85 -5.63 16.87
CA ILE A 99 -4.53 -4.64 17.72
C ILE A 99 -5.50 -3.79 16.89
N GLN A 100 -5.08 -3.30 15.72
CA GLN A 100 -5.97 -2.53 14.85
C GLN A 100 -7.17 -3.34 14.36
N LYS A 101 -6.99 -4.64 14.13
CA LYS A 101 -8.07 -5.54 13.74
C LYS A 101 -9.08 -5.75 14.88
N ILE A 102 -8.61 -5.87 16.12
CA ILE A 102 -9.48 -5.95 17.31
C ILE A 102 -10.27 -4.65 17.48
N ASP A 103 -9.62 -3.49 17.41
CA ASP A 103 -10.23 -2.21 17.74
C ASP A 103 -11.14 -1.67 16.64
N LEU A 104 -10.78 -1.89 15.37
CA LEU A 104 -11.37 -1.20 14.21
C LEU A 104 -11.90 -2.16 13.14
N GLY A 105 -11.79 -3.48 13.37
CA GLY A 105 -12.16 -4.50 12.39
C GLY A 105 -11.21 -4.58 11.20
N GLU A 106 -11.64 -5.30 10.16
CA GLU A 106 -10.86 -5.51 8.93
C GLU A 106 -10.62 -4.20 8.17
N LEU A 107 -9.45 -4.09 7.53
CA LEU A 107 -9.07 -2.89 6.77
C LEU A 107 -9.78 -2.85 5.41
N ALA A 108 -10.62 -1.83 5.22
CA ALA A 108 -11.25 -1.54 3.93
C ALA A 108 -10.25 -0.84 2.98
N TRP A 109 -9.71 -1.59 2.02
CA TRP A 109 -8.79 -1.07 0.99
C TRP A 109 -9.47 -0.28 -0.14
N GLY A 110 -10.78 -0.46 -0.33
CA GLY A 110 -11.57 0.14 -1.42
C GLY A 110 -11.32 1.64 -1.63
N PRO A 111 -11.34 2.50 -0.59
CA PRO A 111 -11.09 3.93 -0.74
C PRO A 111 -9.73 4.32 -1.34
N ILE A 112 -8.73 3.43 -1.30
CA ILE A 112 -7.41 3.64 -1.87
C ILE A 112 -7.26 2.91 -3.21
N THR A 113 -7.77 1.68 -3.32
CA THR A 113 -7.59 0.84 -4.51
C THR A 113 -8.60 1.08 -5.62
N ASP A 114 -9.75 1.65 -5.28
CA ASP A 114 -10.82 1.99 -6.21
C ASP A 114 -10.84 3.50 -6.38
N ALA A 115 -10.28 3.99 -7.48
CA ALA A 115 -10.41 5.40 -7.83
C ALA A 115 -11.90 5.75 -8.02
N PRO A 116 -12.35 6.95 -7.63
CA PRO A 116 -13.66 7.42 -8.07
C PRO A 116 -13.68 7.40 -9.60
N LYS A 117 -14.68 6.73 -10.19
CA LYS A 117 -14.89 6.79 -11.64
C LYS A 117 -14.96 8.27 -12.03
N PRO A 118 -14.22 8.72 -13.06
CA PRO A 118 -14.39 10.07 -13.56
C PRO A 118 -15.86 10.24 -13.93
N VAL A 119 -16.53 11.21 -13.30
CA VAL A 119 -17.83 11.67 -13.77
C VAL A 119 -17.54 12.31 -15.12
N ILE A 120 -17.81 11.58 -16.19
CA ILE A 120 -17.77 12.15 -17.53
C ILE A 120 -18.98 13.09 -17.60
N SER A 121 -18.78 14.35 -17.26
CA SER A 121 -19.69 15.41 -17.68
C SER A 121 -19.57 15.51 -19.18
N ASN A 122 -20.55 14.93 -19.90
CA ASN A 122 -20.70 15.19 -21.33
C ASN A 122 -20.88 16.71 -21.53
N PRO A 123 -20.25 17.29 -22.55
CA PRO A 123 -20.47 18.69 -22.94
C PRO A 123 -21.91 18.94 -23.37
#